data_AF-A0A8H9LSC6-F1
#
_entry.id   AF-A0A8H9LSC6-F1
#
_cell.length_a   1.000
_cell.length_b   1.000
_cell.length_c   1.000
_cell.angle_alpha   90.00
_cell.angle_beta   90.00
_cell.angle_gamma   90.00
#
_symmetry.space_group_name_H-M   'P 1'
#
loop_
_entity.id
_entity.type
_entity.pdbx_description
1 polymer ?
#
loop_
_entity_poly.entity_id
_entity_poly.type
_entity_poly.pdbx_seq_one_letter_code
_entity_poly.pdbx_strand_id
1 'polypeptide(L)'
;MANRRARTYAVCAVKLDEDHTDAAEGTFDAALTNALVAIVAKEWDGEEKKGGRKGKTFTKPASELLELIRQKAHETPEVVKRVLDEPDVFLVRGSHAEERDLAVEEHPAAEASVAGTFSGSPAPKPYGTRVDVGTLLDALKVTQPVRHAREDKDETEGEPRALERRHVEALLALDAHPSLVALAMEQENRYENSAQQQDAREREQASQTLQRIGEEEADRRAAAAADLHSGPTPDDPGALELQECPVCWHEAFSPDGQDELCMQVGHGECLVCHYRRSPAIANALAREREWERGWARD
;
A
#
# COMPACT_ATOMS: atom_id res chain seq x y z
N MET A 1 -12.82 10.14 -13.40
CA MET A 1 -11.56 9.80 -14.12
C MET A 1 -10.35 9.77 -13.18
N ALA A 2 -10.21 10.71 -12.24
CA ALA A 2 -9.10 10.74 -11.27
C ALA A 2 -8.90 9.41 -10.51
N ASN A 3 -9.98 8.80 -10.00
CA ASN A 3 -9.91 7.56 -9.22
C ASN A 3 -9.29 6.37 -10.00
N ARG A 4 -9.60 6.22 -11.30
CA ARG A 4 -8.96 5.19 -12.14
C ARG A 4 -7.47 5.44 -12.34
N ARG A 5 -7.06 6.70 -12.51
CA ARG A 5 -5.65 7.10 -12.71
C ARG A 5 -4.85 6.88 -11.43
N ALA A 6 -5.37 7.30 -10.28
CA ALA A 6 -4.80 7.04 -8.97
C ALA A 6 -4.59 5.54 -8.71
N ARG A 7 -5.59 4.71 -9.02
CA ARG A 7 -5.46 3.25 -8.89
C ARG A 7 -4.39 2.65 -9.81
N THR A 8 -4.34 3.06 -11.08
CA THR A 8 -3.29 2.58 -12.00
C THR A 8 -1.90 3.02 -11.55
N TYR A 9 -1.77 4.25 -11.05
CA TYR A 9 -0.54 4.71 -10.40
C TYR A 9 -0.15 3.79 -9.25
N ALA A 10 -1.07 3.54 -8.30
CA ALA A 10 -0.76 2.76 -7.10
C ALA A 10 -0.32 1.32 -7.43
N VAL A 11 -1.05 0.63 -8.31
CA VAL A 11 -0.69 -0.73 -8.76
C VAL A 11 0.72 -0.77 -9.36
N CYS A 12 1.05 0.19 -10.22
CA CYS A 12 2.37 0.23 -10.86
C CYS A 12 3.47 0.63 -9.87
N ALA A 13 3.21 1.61 -9.00
CA ALA A 13 4.18 2.12 -8.04
C ALA A 13 4.53 1.10 -6.95
N VAL A 14 3.55 0.38 -6.40
CA VAL A 14 3.82 -0.71 -5.42
C VAL A 14 4.62 -1.83 -6.06
N LYS A 15 4.32 -2.18 -7.32
CA LYS A 15 5.11 -3.17 -8.06
C LYS A 15 6.58 -2.75 -8.22
N LEU A 16 6.83 -1.48 -8.52
CA LEU A 16 8.20 -0.94 -8.65
C LEU A 16 8.95 -0.92 -7.32
N ASP A 17 8.23 -0.69 -6.20
CA ASP A 17 8.80 -0.71 -4.86
C ASP A 17 9.19 -2.14 -4.42
N GLU A 18 8.38 -3.14 -4.79
CA GLU A 18 8.59 -4.56 -4.42
C GLU A 18 9.61 -5.28 -5.32
N ASP A 19 9.51 -5.14 -6.64
CA ASP A 19 10.20 -6.05 -7.56
C ASP A 19 11.67 -5.69 -7.78
N HIS A 20 12.10 -4.42 -7.63
CA HIS A 20 13.47 -3.95 -7.92
C HIS A 20 14.10 -4.44 -9.25
N THR A 21 13.32 -5.06 -10.16
CA THR A 21 13.82 -5.80 -11.35
C THR A 21 13.88 -4.96 -12.62
N ASP A 22 14.68 -5.44 -13.58
CA ASP A 22 14.98 -4.89 -14.93
C ASP A 22 13.79 -4.82 -15.92
N ALA A 23 12.55 -5.01 -15.47
CA ALA A 23 11.32 -4.86 -16.29
C ALA A 23 10.46 -3.67 -15.82
N ALA A 24 11.11 -2.71 -15.16
CA ALA A 24 10.51 -1.57 -14.46
C ALA A 24 10.11 -0.42 -15.40
N GLU A 25 10.61 -0.35 -16.64
CA GLU A 25 10.58 0.88 -17.45
C GLU A 25 9.18 1.22 -17.95
N GLY A 26 8.46 0.24 -18.51
CA GLY A 26 7.08 0.42 -18.94
C GLY A 26 6.12 0.65 -17.77
N THR A 27 6.44 0.08 -16.60
CA THR A 27 5.67 0.22 -15.37
C THR A 27 5.86 1.61 -14.76
N PHE A 28 7.09 2.15 -14.79
CA PHE A 28 7.42 3.49 -14.31
C PHE A 28 6.72 4.56 -15.13
N ASP A 29 6.82 4.50 -16.47
CA ASP A 29 6.15 5.45 -17.36
C ASP A 29 4.64 5.48 -17.14
N ALA A 30 4.04 4.30 -16.95
CA ALA A 30 2.62 4.17 -16.66
C ALA A 30 2.29 4.79 -15.29
N ALA A 31 3.05 4.48 -14.24
CA ALA A 31 2.84 5.05 -12.92
C ALA A 31 2.93 6.58 -12.95
N LEU A 32 4.03 7.11 -13.49
CA LEU A 32 4.31 8.54 -13.53
C LEU A 32 3.26 9.31 -14.35
N THR A 33 2.90 8.81 -15.53
CA THR A 33 1.90 9.48 -16.37
C THR A 33 0.53 9.49 -15.67
N ASN A 34 0.11 8.39 -15.05
CA ASN A 34 -1.17 8.36 -14.35
C ASN A 34 -1.17 9.27 -13.12
N ALA A 35 -0.05 9.34 -12.39
CA ALA A 35 0.12 10.22 -11.24
C ALA A 35 -0.03 11.70 -11.63
N LEU A 36 0.78 12.14 -12.60
CA LEU A 36 0.81 13.54 -13.04
C LEU A 36 -0.51 13.98 -13.64
N VAL A 37 -1.21 13.11 -14.38
CA VAL A 37 -2.53 13.42 -14.93
C VAL A 37 -3.55 13.64 -13.81
N ALA A 38 -3.53 12.83 -12.75
CA ALA A 38 -4.45 12.99 -11.63
C ALA A 38 -4.14 14.26 -10.81
N ILE A 39 -2.87 14.63 -10.67
CA ILE A 39 -2.44 15.87 -10.01
C ILE A 39 -2.86 17.08 -10.87
N VAL A 40 -2.46 17.12 -12.13
CA VAL A 40 -2.76 18.25 -13.04
C VAL A 40 -4.26 18.42 -13.24
N ALA A 41 -5.03 17.34 -13.44
CA ALA A 41 -6.49 17.46 -13.57
C ALA A 41 -7.19 17.95 -12.29
N LYS A 42 -6.56 17.80 -11.12
CA LYS A 42 -7.09 18.29 -9.85
C LYS A 42 -6.77 19.76 -9.63
N GLU A 43 -5.55 20.18 -9.95
CA GLU A 43 -5.09 21.56 -9.71
C GLU A 43 -5.35 22.52 -10.89
N TRP A 44 -5.30 22.01 -12.12
CA TRP A 44 -5.49 22.78 -13.36
C TRP A 44 -6.34 21.98 -14.37
N ASP A 45 -7.63 21.88 -14.10
CA ASP A 45 -8.55 21.08 -14.92
C ASP A 45 -8.49 21.46 -16.42
N GLY A 46 -8.34 20.45 -17.27
CA GLY A 46 -8.22 20.58 -18.71
C GLY A 46 -6.79 20.75 -19.23
N GLU A 47 -5.85 21.17 -18.39
CA GLU A 47 -4.45 21.36 -18.80
C GLU A 47 -3.67 20.04 -18.91
N GLU A 48 -4.21 18.92 -18.45
CA GLU A 48 -3.66 17.58 -18.65
C GLU A 48 -3.85 17.06 -20.08
N LYS A 49 -4.68 17.76 -20.88
CA LYS A 49 -5.04 17.39 -22.24
C LYS A 49 -4.27 18.24 -23.27
N LYS A 50 -4.03 17.65 -24.43
CA LYS A 50 -3.48 18.28 -25.63
C LYS A 50 -4.47 18.10 -26.78
N GLY A 51 -4.64 19.16 -27.58
CA GLY A 51 -5.43 19.11 -28.80
C GLY A 51 -4.79 18.19 -29.84
N GLY A 52 -5.54 17.22 -30.34
CA GLY A 52 -5.14 16.31 -31.41
C GLY A 52 -5.75 16.67 -32.76
N ARG A 53 -5.24 16.03 -33.83
CA ARG A 53 -5.84 16.16 -35.16
C ARG A 53 -7.29 15.66 -35.15
N LYS A 54 -8.20 16.40 -35.79
CA LYS A 54 -9.64 16.09 -35.91
C LYS A 54 -10.44 16.14 -34.60
N GLY A 55 -10.17 17.11 -33.71
CA GLY A 55 -10.99 17.36 -32.52
C GLY A 55 -10.88 16.31 -31.42
N LYS A 56 -9.94 15.37 -31.53
CA LYS A 56 -9.63 14.40 -30.47
C LYS A 56 -8.74 15.04 -29.41
N THR A 57 -9.06 14.88 -28.14
CA THR A 57 -8.19 15.26 -27.03
C THR A 57 -7.34 14.06 -26.61
N PHE A 58 -6.04 14.28 -26.45
CA PHE A 58 -5.10 13.28 -25.95
C PHE A 58 -4.52 13.74 -24.62
N THR A 59 -4.13 12.80 -23.78
CA THR A 59 -3.39 13.11 -22.55
C THR A 59 -1.97 13.53 -22.90
N LYS A 60 -1.46 14.61 -22.26
CA LYS A 60 -0.06 15.04 -22.41
C LYS A 60 0.89 13.93 -21.89
N PRO A 61 2.05 13.73 -22.53
CA PRO A 61 3.07 12.83 -22.00
C PRO A 61 3.63 13.35 -20.65
N ALA A 62 4.20 12.46 -19.85
CA ALA A 62 4.74 12.79 -18.53
C ALA A 62 5.74 13.95 -18.55
N SER A 63 6.63 14.02 -19.55
CA SER A 63 7.57 15.14 -19.70
C SER A 63 6.87 16.49 -19.90
N GLU A 64 5.82 16.56 -20.72
CA GLU A 64 5.04 17.79 -20.91
C GLU A 64 4.26 18.19 -19.64
N LEU A 65 3.84 17.22 -18.83
CA LEU A 65 3.17 17.49 -17.55
C LEU A 65 4.15 17.99 -16.48
N LEU A 66 5.38 17.48 -16.45
CA LEU A 66 6.43 17.97 -15.54
C LEU A 66 6.85 19.40 -15.89
N GLU A 67 7.03 19.71 -17.18
CA GLU A 67 7.31 21.08 -17.61
C GLU A 67 6.13 22.03 -17.34
N LEU A 68 4.89 21.53 -17.43
CA LEU A 68 3.72 22.32 -17.02
C LEU A 68 3.79 22.68 -15.53
N ILE A 69 4.13 21.74 -14.65
CA ILE A 69 4.29 22.01 -13.21
C ILE A 69 5.38 23.07 -12.97
N ARG A 70 6.52 22.97 -13.67
CA ARG A 70 7.59 23.96 -13.62
C ARG A 70 7.12 25.34 -14.07
N GLN A 71 6.35 25.42 -15.17
CA GLN A 71 5.77 26.67 -15.66
C GLN A 71 4.79 27.27 -14.65
N LYS A 72 3.89 26.46 -14.08
CA LYS A 72 2.89 26.90 -13.11
C LYS A 72 3.49 27.40 -11.81
N ALA A 73 4.68 26.95 -11.43
CA ALA A 73 5.41 27.52 -10.30
C ALA A 73 5.76 29.01 -10.47
N HIS A 74 5.81 29.50 -11.72
CA HIS A 74 6.01 30.92 -12.03
C HIS A 74 4.69 31.68 -12.18
N GLU A 75 3.64 31.04 -12.71
CA GLU A 75 2.34 31.67 -12.98
C GLU A 75 1.45 31.77 -11.73
N THR A 76 1.42 30.71 -10.92
CA THR A 76 0.54 30.54 -9.76
C THR A 76 1.34 30.07 -8.54
N PRO A 77 2.21 30.94 -7.97
CA PRO A 77 3.07 30.59 -6.84
C PRO A 77 2.28 30.26 -5.55
N GLU A 78 1.01 30.63 -5.47
CA GLU A 78 0.11 30.26 -4.38
C GLU A 78 -0.23 28.75 -4.39
N VAL A 79 -0.30 28.14 -5.58
CA VAL A 79 -0.61 26.70 -5.76
C VAL A 79 0.68 25.86 -5.80
N VAL A 80 1.71 26.32 -6.51
CA VAL A 80 2.97 25.58 -6.66
C VAL A 80 4.16 26.47 -6.38
N LYS A 81 5.01 26.04 -5.45
CA LYS A 81 6.23 26.78 -5.07
C LYS A 81 7.46 25.95 -5.36
N ARG A 82 8.47 26.59 -5.93
CA ARG A 82 9.82 26.02 -6.02
C ARG A 82 10.45 25.98 -4.63
N VAL A 83 11.12 24.87 -4.30
CA VAL A 83 11.90 24.76 -3.05
C VAL A 83 13.18 25.61 -3.21
N LEU A 84 13.49 26.44 -2.21
CA LEU A 84 14.58 27.43 -2.30
C LEU A 84 15.96 26.78 -2.51
N ASP A 85 16.23 25.68 -1.82
CA ASP A 85 17.53 25.00 -1.84
C ASP A 85 17.61 23.90 -2.90
N GLU A 86 16.50 23.62 -3.61
CA GLU A 86 16.39 22.49 -4.54
C GLU A 86 15.72 22.94 -5.85
N PRO A 87 16.54 23.31 -6.87
CA PRO A 87 16.05 24.04 -8.03
C PRO A 87 15.06 23.27 -8.90
N ASP A 88 15.04 21.94 -8.82
CA ASP A 88 14.16 21.10 -9.63
C ASP A 88 13.03 20.46 -8.82
N VAL A 89 12.83 20.92 -7.59
CA VAL A 89 11.80 20.41 -6.69
C VAL A 89 10.71 21.45 -6.48
N PHE A 90 9.47 21.01 -6.62
CA PHE A 90 8.28 21.83 -6.48
C PHE A 90 7.34 21.26 -5.42
N LEU A 91 6.72 22.15 -4.65
CA LEU A 91 5.69 21.82 -3.66
C LEU A 91 4.34 22.25 -4.21
N VAL A 92 3.48 21.28 -4.51
CA VAL A 92 2.09 21.50 -4.92
C VAL A 92 1.20 21.50 -3.69
N ARG A 93 0.61 22.65 -3.33
CA ARG A 93 -0.32 22.73 -2.21
C ARG A 93 -1.65 22.09 -2.59
N GLY A 94 -2.16 21.24 -1.72
CA GLY A 94 -3.54 20.77 -1.86
C GLY A 94 -4.52 21.89 -1.53
N SER A 95 -5.62 21.97 -2.28
CA SER A 95 -6.73 22.93 -2.10
C SER A 95 -7.38 22.98 -0.69
N HIS A 96 -6.99 22.10 0.24
CA HIS A 96 -7.46 22.08 1.64
C HIS A 96 -6.47 22.71 2.64
N ALA A 97 -5.38 23.33 2.19
CA ALA A 97 -4.40 23.94 3.10
C ALA A 97 -4.90 25.23 3.78
N GLU A 98 -5.95 25.88 3.26
CA GLU A 98 -6.44 27.18 3.78
C GLU A 98 -7.30 27.08 5.06
N GLU A 99 -7.87 25.90 5.39
CA GLU A 99 -8.77 25.78 6.56
C GLU A 99 -8.06 25.57 7.91
N ARG A 100 -6.72 25.54 7.94
CA ARG A 100 -5.94 25.30 9.18
C ARG A 100 -5.05 26.45 9.63
N ASP A 101 -5.24 27.66 9.10
CA ASP A 101 -4.68 28.90 9.65
C ASP A 101 -5.52 29.44 10.84
N LEU A 102 -5.92 28.57 11.77
CA LEU A 102 -6.37 29.00 13.09
C LEU A 102 -5.19 28.97 14.05
N ALA A 103 -4.91 30.15 14.61
CA ALA A 103 -3.79 30.47 15.48
C ALA A 103 -3.46 29.36 16.48
N VAL A 104 -2.20 28.92 16.45
CA VAL A 104 -1.58 28.22 17.56
C VAL A 104 -1.44 29.26 18.68
N GLU A 105 -2.42 29.31 19.58
CA GLU A 105 -2.24 29.91 20.90
C GLU A 105 -1.17 29.06 21.62
N GLU A 106 0.00 29.68 21.83
CA GLU A 106 1.08 29.12 22.63
C GLU A 106 0.59 28.97 24.09
N HIS A 107 0.24 27.75 24.49
CA HIS A 107 0.15 27.42 25.91
C HIS A 107 1.52 26.91 26.40
N PRO A 108 2.11 27.50 27.45
CA PRO A 108 3.42 27.12 27.94
C PRO A 108 3.36 25.77 28.65
N ALA A 109 4.46 25.02 28.49
CA ALA A 109 4.68 23.70 29.04
C ALA A 109 4.52 23.65 30.58
N ALA A 110 3.77 22.67 31.07
CA ALA A 110 3.85 22.18 32.44
C ALA A 110 4.02 20.64 32.41
N GLU A 111 4.90 20.19 33.29
CA GLU A 111 5.66 18.94 33.25
C GLU A 111 4.87 17.66 33.56
N ALA A 112 5.21 16.61 32.80
CA ALA A 112 5.51 15.22 33.20
C ALA A 112 4.53 14.40 34.08
N SER A 113 4.00 13.30 33.49
CA SER A 113 3.99 11.97 34.13
C SER A 113 3.76 10.82 33.13
N VAL A 114 4.87 10.16 32.77
CA VAL A 114 5.14 8.72 32.59
C VAL A 114 4.06 7.73 32.10
N ALA A 115 4.49 6.97 31.07
CA ALA A 115 4.07 5.63 30.58
C ALA A 115 2.92 5.55 29.57
N GLY A 116 3.29 5.27 28.31
CA GLY A 116 2.38 4.83 27.26
C GLY A 116 3.06 4.94 25.90
N THR A 117 3.44 3.81 25.34
CA THR A 117 4.00 3.60 24.00
C THR A 117 3.24 4.41 22.94
N PHE A 118 3.77 5.57 22.54
CA PHE A 118 3.27 6.31 21.38
C PHE A 118 4.27 6.15 20.24
N SER A 119 3.86 5.32 19.28
CA SER A 119 4.33 5.31 17.90
C SER A 119 4.67 6.74 17.48
N GLY A 120 5.92 6.93 17.02
CA GLY A 120 6.44 8.24 16.64
C GLY A 120 5.47 8.91 15.68
N SER A 121 4.87 10.02 16.12
CA SER A 121 4.15 10.90 15.21
C SER A 121 5.12 11.23 14.07
N PRO A 122 4.80 10.91 12.81
CA PRO A 122 5.66 11.31 11.71
C PRO A 122 5.75 12.83 11.76
N ALA A 123 6.97 13.35 11.62
CA ALA A 123 7.23 14.78 11.49
C ALA A 123 6.18 15.41 10.56
N PRO A 124 5.67 16.62 10.87
CA PRO A 124 4.60 17.24 10.11
C PRO A 124 4.95 17.21 8.63
N LYS A 125 4.21 16.39 7.87
CA LYS A 125 4.40 16.29 6.42
C LYS A 125 4.30 17.72 5.88
N PRO A 126 5.26 18.19 5.06
CA PRO A 126 5.12 19.50 4.45
C PRO A 126 3.75 19.57 3.79
N TYR A 127 3.03 20.67 3.99
CA TYR A 127 1.63 20.88 3.58
C TYR A 127 1.43 20.94 2.04
N GLY A 128 2.31 20.30 1.27
CA GLY A 128 2.27 20.21 -0.17
C GLY A 128 2.95 18.93 -0.66
N THR A 129 2.48 18.44 -1.80
CA THR A 129 3.06 17.31 -2.51
C THR A 129 4.39 17.72 -3.11
N ARG A 130 5.45 17.02 -2.74
CA ARG A 130 6.79 17.23 -3.29
C ARG A 130 6.89 16.54 -4.65
N VAL A 131 7.14 17.31 -5.69
CA VAL A 131 7.37 16.85 -7.07
C VAL A 131 8.81 17.18 -7.44
N ASP A 132 9.67 16.16 -7.46
CA ASP A 132 11.05 16.27 -7.93
C ASP A 132 11.09 16.11 -9.45
N VAL A 133 10.94 17.24 -10.15
CA VAL A 133 10.89 17.27 -11.62
C VAL A 133 12.21 16.79 -12.22
N GLY A 134 13.35 17.14 -11.60
CA GLY A 134 14.68 16.76 -12.08
C GLY A 134 14.88 15.26 -12.08
N THR A 135 14.64 14.62 -10.93
CA THR A 135 14.76 13.17 -10.76
C THR A 135 13.75 12.41 -11.62
N LEU A 136 12.51 12.90 -11.75
CA LEU A 136 11.49 12.25 -12.59
C LEU A 136 11.77 12.39 -14.09
N LEU A 137 12.34 13.52 -14.55
CA LEU A 137 12.79 13.68 -15.93
C LEU A 137 14.02 12.82 -16.24
N ASP A 138 14.95 12.68 -15.29
CA ASP A 138 16.09 11.77 -15.42
C ASP A 138 15.63 10.33 -15.57
N ALA A 139 14.68 9.89 -14.74
CA ALA A 139 14.05 8.58 -14.85
C ALA A 139 13.42 8.34 -16.24
N LEU A 140 12.72 9.32 -16.80
CA LEU A 140 12.14 9.21 -18.15
C LEU A 140 13.20 9.04 -19.26
N LYS A 141 14.38 9.66 -19.11
CA LYS A 141 15.48 9.46 -20.07
C LYS A 141 16.02 8.04 -20.03
N VAL A 142 15.96 7.41 -18.87
CA VAL A 142 16.37 6.01 -18.68
C VAL A 142 15.31 5.05 -19.24
N THR A 143 14.02 5.30 -19.01
CA THR A 143 12.96 4.34 -19.37
C THR A 143 12.50 4.42 -20.83
N GLN A 144 12.54 5.60 -21.46
CA GLN A 144 11.99 5.81 -22.80
C GLN A 144 12.74 5.08 -23.94
N PRO A 145 14.09 5.02 -23.97
CA PRO A 145 14.82 4.30 -25.02
C PRO A 145 14.44 2.82 -25.06
N VAL A 146 14.42 2.16 -23.90
CA VAL A 146 14.03 0.76 -23.73
C VAL A 146 12.60 0.52 -24.21
N ARG A 147 11.66 1.37 -23.79
CA ARG A 147 10.24 1.28 -24.19
C ARG A 147 10.03 1.44 -25.70
N HIS A 148 10.87 2.21 -26.36
CA HIS A 148 10.78 2.45 -27.80
C HIS A 148 11.65 1.50 -28.64
N ALA A 149 12.23 0.46 -28.02
CA ALA A 149 13.17 -0.46 -28.66
C ALA A 149 14.26 0.27 -29.44
N ARG A 150 14.71 1.42 -28.92
CA ARG A 150 15.88 2.11 -29.42
C ARG A 150 17.08 1.46 -28.75
N GLU A 151 17.71 0.53 -29.43
CA GLU A 151 19.07 0.11 -29.09
C GLU A 151 19.92 1.38 -29.09
N ASP A 152 20.57 1.68 -27.96
CA ASP A 152 21.54 2.77 -27.88
C ASP A 152 22.56 2.54 -28.99
N LYS A 153 22.57 3.47 -29.96
CA LYS A 153 23.47 3.45 -31.12
C LYS A 153 24.90 3.86 -30.76
N ASP A 154 25.23 3.92 -29.48
CA ASP A 154 26.59 4.14 -29.01
C ASP A 154 27.04 2.90 -28.23
N GLU A 155 27.68 1.97 -28.94
CA GLU A 155 28.57 0.94 -28.36
C GLU A 155 29.86 1.55 -27.78
N THR A 156 29.89 2.88 -27.59
CA THR A 156 30.99 3.65 -27.04
C THR A 156 30.47 4.45 -25.85
N GLU A 157 30.88 4.03 -24.65
CA GLU A 157 30.73 4.71 -23.34
C GLU A 157 29.45 4.42 -22.52
N GLY A 158 29.48 3.32 -21.75
CA GLY A 158 28.75 3.22 -20.47
C GLY A 158 27.93 1.94 -20.27
N GLU A 159 27.81 1.52 -19.01
CA GLU A 159 26.81 0.52 -18.59
C GLU A 159 25.39 1.05 -18.86
N PRO A 160 24.43 0.19 -19.29
CA PRO A 160 23.04 0.61 -19.47
C PRO A 160 22.52 1.22 -18.17
N ARG A 161 22.17 2.51 -18.21
CA ARG A 161 21.59 3.18 -17.04
C ARG A 161 20.28 2.48 -16.69
N ALA A 162 20.17 2.02 -15.46
CA ALA A 162 18.96 1.40 -14.91
C ALA A 162 18.21 2.36 -13.99
N LEU A 163 16.95 2.05 -13.69
CA LEU A 163 16.17 2.80 -12.71
C LEU A 163 16.77 2.63 -11.30
N GLU A 164 17.34 3.70 -10.77
CA GLU A 164 17.79 3.77 -9.38
C GLU A 164 16.64 3.94 -8.36
N ARG A 165 16.91 3.57 -7.09
CA ARG A 165 15.99 3.73 -5.96
C ARG A 165 15.46 5.16 -5.82
N ARG A 166 16.30 6.18 -6.05
CA ARG A 166 15.90 7.60 -6.02
C ARG A 166 14.73 7.93 -6.96
N HIS A 167 14.65 7.26 -8.11
CA HIS A 167 13.58 7.48 -9.08
C HIS A 167 12.25 6.92 -8.57
N VAL A 168 12.30 5.73 -7.95
CA VAL A 168 11.13 5.10 -7.32
C VAL A 168 10.67 5.93 -6.13
N GLU A 169 11.59 6.40 -5.27
CA GLU A 169 11.25 7.27 -4.14
C GLU A 169 10.60 8.59 -4.58
N ALA A 170 11.12 9.23 -5.63
CA ALA A 170 10.51 10.43 -6.21
C ALA A 170 9.10 10.16 -6.76
N LEU A 171 8.85 8.98 -7.33
CA LEU A 171 7.53 8.56 -7.81
C LEU A 171 6.56 8.27 -6.64
N LEU A 172 7.04 7.62 -5.58
CA LEU A 172 6.25 7.30 -4.38
C LEU A 172 5.87 8.58 -3.61
N ALA A 173 6.76 9.59 -3.59
CA ALA A 173 6.50 10.87 -2.95
C ALA A 173 5.27 11.61 -3.52
N LEU A 174 4.86 11.32 -4.76
CA LEU A 174 3.67 11.90 -5.38
C LEU A 174 2.37 11.50 -4.66
N ASP A 175 2.32 10.34 -3.98
CA ASP A 175 1.11 9.86 -3.30
C ASP A 175 0.68 10.75 -2.12
N ALA A 176 1.55 11.65 -1.66
CA ALA A 176 1.18 12.71 -0.73
C ALA A 176 0.09 13.64 -1.29
N HIS A 177 -0.17 13.61 -2.60
CA HIS A 177 -1.23 14.41 -3.22
C HIS A 177 -2.62 13.85 -2.93
N PRO A 178 -3.59 14.67 -2.50
CA PRO A 178 -4.97 14.24 -2.21
C PRO A 178 -5.70 13.54 -3.38
N SER A 179 -5.26 13.76 -4.62
CA SER A 179 -5.84 13.09 -5.79
C SER A 179 -5.27 11.69 -6.06
N LEU A 180 -4.22 11.30 -5.34
CA LEU A 180 -3.57 10.00 -5.45
C LEU A 180 -3.92 9.11 -4.26
N VAL A 181 -3.41 9.39 -3.04
CA VAL A 181 -3.65 8.70 -1.76
C VAL A 181 -4.21 7.27 -1.92
N ALA A 182 -3.49 6.45 -2.67
CA ALA A 182 -3.94 5.11 -3.06
C ALA A 182 -2.88 4.05 -2.83
N LEU A 183 -1.62 4.43 -2.54
CA LEU A 183 -0.55 3.46 -2.28
C LEU A 183 -0.86 2.60 -1.06
N ALA A 184 -1.23 3.21 0.07
CA ALA A 184 -1.48 2.48 1.31
C ALA A 184 -2.57 1.41 1.12
N MET A 185 -3.68 1.79 0.47
CA MET A 185 -4.78 0.87 0.16
C MET A 185 -4.34 -0.25 -0.80
N GLU A 186 -3.51 0.04 -1.81
CA GLU A 186 -3.01 -0.99 -2.72
C GLU A 186 -2.01 -1.95 -2.04
N GLN A 187 -1.13 -1.43 -1.17
CA GLN A 187 -0.21 -2.24 -0.36
C GLN A 187 -0.98 -3.17 0.57
N GLU A 188 -2.00 -2.64 1.26
CA GLU A 188 -2.89 -3.43 2.11
C GLU A 188 -3.61 -4.51 1.29
N ASN A 189 -4.21 -4.16 0.15
CA ASN A 189 -4.86 -5.13 -0.74
C ASN A 189 -3.90 -6.24 -1.19
N ARG A 190 -2.64 -5.92 -1.52
CA ARG A 190 -1.65 -6.94 -1.90
C ARG A 190 -1.27 -7.83 -0.74
N TYR A 191 -1.07 -7.25 0.45
CA TYR A 191 -0.81 -8.00 1.65
C TYR A 191 -1.95 -8.98 1.95
N GLU A 192 -3.20 -8.52 1.88
CA GLU A 192 -4.38 -9.35 2.07
C GLU A 192 -4.50 -10.45 1.01
N ASN A 193 -4.31 -10.12 -0.27
CA ASN A 193 -4.34 -11.11 -1.35
C ASN A 193 -3.24 -12.17 -1.18
N SER A 194 -2.03 -11.76 -0.78
CA SER A 194 -0.92 -12.67 -0.51
C SER A 194 -1.24 -13.59 0.67
N ALA A 195 -1.78 -13.03 1.75
CA ALA A 195 -2.23 -13.80 2.92
C ALA A 195 -3.32 -14.82 2.53
N GLN A 196 -4.31 -14.44 1.72
CA GLN A 196 -5.36 -15.34 1.22
C GLN A 196 -4.79 -16.47 0.35
N GLN A 197 -3.85 -16.17 -0.54
CA GLN A 197 -3.18 -17.19 -1.34
C GLN A 197 -2.35 -18.14 -0.47
N GLN A 198 -1.68 -17.63 0.56
CA GLN A 198 -1.00 -18.48 1.53
C GLN A 198 -1.99 -19.36 2.29
N ASP A 199 -3.09 -18.82 2.79
CA ASP A 199 -4.14 -19.58 3.48
C ASP A 199 -4.69 -20.71 2.62
N ALA A 200 -4.95 -20.44 1.33
CA ALA A 200 -5.40 -21.45 0.38
C ALA A 200 -4.39 -22.60 0.24
N ARG A 201 -3.08 -22.30 0.21
CA ARG A 201 -2.02 -23.32 0.18
C ARG A 201 -1.97 -24.11 1.49
N GLU A 202 -2.09 -23.45 2.64
CA GLU A 202 -2.11 -24.11 3.95
C GLU A 202 -3.32 -25.05 4.08
N ARG A 203 -4.50 -24.63 3.62
CA ARG A 203 -5.71 -25.48 3.59
C ARG A 203 -5.56 -26.69 2.68
N GLU A 204 -4.98 -26.50 1.50
CA GLU A 204 -4.70 -27.60 0.57
C GLU A 204 -3.72 -28.60 1.19
N GLN A 205 -2.63 -28.12 1.79
CA GLN A 205 -1.65 -28.96 2.48
C GLN A 205 -2.27 -29.71 3.67
N ALA A 206 -3.11 -29.06 4.45
CA ALA A 206 -3.83 -29.68 5.57
C ALA A 206 -4.84 -30.73 5.09
N SER A 207 -5.52 -30.48 3.97
CA SER A 207 -6.45 -31.42 3.34
C SER A 207 -5.71 -32.69 2.86
N GLN A 208 -4.55 -32.53 2.24
CA GLN A 208 -3.68 -33.65 1.86
C GLN A 208 -3.16 -34.41 3.08
N THR A 209 -2.84 -33.71 4.17
CA THR A 209 -2.42 -34.33 5.42
C THR A 209 -3.54 -35.17 6.01
N LEU A 210 -4.77 -34.64 6.05
CA LEU A 210 -5.96 -35.35 6.53
C LEU A 210 -6.19 -36.66 5.75
N GLN A 211 -6.05 -36.63 4.42
CA GLN A 211 -6.15 -37.82 3.57
C GLN A 211 -5.08 -38.88 3.89
N ARG A 212 -3.85 -38.45 4.22
CA ARG A 212 -2.74 -39.36 4.54
C ARG A 212 -2.89 -40.03 5.90
N ILE A 213 -3.40 -39.29 6.89
CA ILE A 213 -3.57 -39.81 8.25
C ILE A 213 -4.82 -40.70 8.38
N GLY A 214 -5.86 -40.41 7.61
CA GLY A 214 -7.14 -41.12 7.68
C GLY A 214 -8.01 -40.68 8.87
N GLU A 215 -9.28 -41.07 8.84
CA GLU A 215 -10.31 -40.63 9.79
C GLU A 215 -10.04 -41.11 11.22
N GLU A 216 -9.63 -42.38 11.41
CA GLU A 216 -9.34 -42.93 12.73
C GLU A 216 -8.18 -42.21 13.46
N GLU A 217 -7.16 -41.78 12.72
CA GLU A 217 -6.05 -40.99 13.26
C GLU A 217 -6.51 -39.57 13.57
N ALA A 218 -7.33 -38.98 12.70
CA ALA A 218 -7.88 -37.65 12.89
C ALA A 218 -8.73 -37.57 14.17
N ASP A 219 -9.62 -38.54 14.38
CA ASP A 219 -10.45 -38.65 15.58
C ASP A 219 -9.61 -38.81 16.85
N ARG A 220 -8.54 -39.63 16.79
CA ARG A 220 -7.66 -39.82 17.93
C ARG A 220 -6.92 -38.52 18.30
N ARG A 221 -6.44 -37.78 17.31
CA ARG A 221 -5.80 -36.48 17.51
C ARG A 221 -6.79 -35.44 18.04
N ALA A 222 -8.01 -35.44 17.53
CA ALA A 222 -9.07 -34.54 17.99
C ALA A 222 -9.41 -34.79 19.47
N ALA A 223 -9.52 -36.06 19.88
CA ALA A 223 -9.74 -36.43 21.27
C ALA A 223 -8.60 -35.97 22.20
N ALA A 224 -7.36 -35.92 21.70
CA ALA A 224 -6.20 -35.45 22.47
C ALA A 224 -6.02 -33.92 22.42
N ALA A 225 -6.76 -33.19 21.58
CA ALA A 225 -6.53 -31.76 21.35
C ALA A 225 -6.76 -30.93 22.62
N ALA A 226 -7.79 -31.25 23.40
CA ALA A 226 -8.11 -30.58 24.66
C ALA A 226 -6.96 -30.63 25.67
N ASP A 227 -6.27 -31.77 25.76
CA ASP A 227 -5.15 -31.95 26.70
C ASP A 227 -3.87 -31.25 26.24
N LEU A 228 -3.72 -31.03 24.93
CA LEU A 228 -2.53 -30.43 24.32
C LEU A 228 -2.64 -28.90 24.17
N HIS A 229 -3.86 -28.37 24.15
CA HIS A 229 -4.10 -26.94 23.98
C HIS A 229 -3.76 -26.15 25.25
N SER A 230 -2.97 -25.09 25.07
CA SER A 230 -2.69 -24.11 26.12
C SER A 230 -3.80 -23.04 26.09
N GLY A 231 -4.94 -23.37 26.71
CA GLY A 231 -6.10 -22.48 26.75
C GLY A 231 -6.01 -21.36 27.79
N PRO A 232 -7.13 -20.64 28.03
CA PRO A 232 -7.19 -19.57 29.01
C PRO A 232 -6.74 -20.03 30.40
N THR A 233 -5.80 -19.30 31.00
CA THR A 233 -5.35 -19.55 32.38
C THR A 233 -5.56 -18.29 33.23
N PRO A 234 -5.52 -18.37 34.57
CA PRO A 234 -5.59 -17.17 35.42
C PRO A 234 -4.49 -16.14 35.11
N ASP A 235 -3.33 -16.60 34.62
CA ASP A 235 -2.18 -15.76 34.26
C ASP A 235 -2.26 -15.24 32.81
N ASP A 236 -3.10 -15.84 31.98
CA ASP A 236 -3.42 -15.38 30.62
C ASP A 236 -4.92 -15.54 30.33
N PRO A 237 -5.76 -14.62 30.85
CA PRO A 237 -7.21 -14.64 30.63
C PRO A 237 -7.59 -14.21 29.21
N GLY A 238 -6.63 -13.73 28.40
CA GLY A 238 -6.85 -13.29 27.03
C GLY A 238 -6.66 -14.38 25.99
N ALA A 239 -6.09 -15.53 26.36
CA ALA A 239 -5.99 -16.69 25.50
C ALA A 239 -7.40 -17.21 25.13
N LEU A 240 -7.49 -17.77 23.93
CA LEU A 240 -8.74 -18.31 23.41
C LEU A 240 -8.84 -19.80 23.71
N GLU A 241 -10.07 -20.28 23.87
CA GLU A 241 -10.35 -21.73 23.88
C GLU A 241 -10.06 -22.36 22.50
N LEU A 242 -10.05 -23.69 22.48
CA LEU A 242 -10.00 -24.47 21.24
C LEU A 242 -11.12 -24.03 20.30
N GLN A 243 -10.75 -23.87 19.03
CA GLN A 243 -11.69 -23.50 17.98
C GLN A 243 -11.92 -24.68 17.04
N GLU A 244 -13.06 -24.65 16.35
CA GLU A 244 -13.29 -25.56 15.24
C GLU A 244 -12.32 -25.27 14.08
N CYS A 245 -11.67 -26.31 13.58
CA CYS A 245 -10.81 -26.20 12.41
C CYS A 245 -11.66 -26.16 11.13
N PRO A 246 -11.46 -25.17 10.23
CA PRO A 246 -12.24 -25.06 8.99
C PRO A 246 -11.89 -26.12 7.93
N VAL A 247 -10.91 -26.98 8.18
CA VAL A 247 -10.45 -28.02 7.25
C VAL A 247 -10.97 -29.40 7.69
N CYS A 248 -10.66 -29.80 8.93
CA CYS A 248 -11.04 -31.12 9.44
C CYS A 248 -12.32 -31.10 10.29
N TRP A 249 -12.89 -29.92 10.59
CA TRP A 249 -14.15 -29.75 11.33
C TRP A 249 -14.16 -30.32 12.75
N HIS A 250 -12.97 -30.60 13.30
CA HIS A 250 -12.82 -30.94 14.72
C HIS A 250 -12.53 -29.67 15.53
N GLU A 251 -12.98 -29.65 16.78
CA GLU A 251 -12.60 -28.68 17.81
C GLU A 251 -11.16 -28.92 18.26
N ALA A 252 -10.23 -28.62 17.36
CA ALA A 252 -8.81 -28.96 17.46
C ALA A 252 -7.88 -27.83 16.99
N PHE A 253 -8.42 -26.68 16.61
CA PHE A 253 -7.64 -25.50 16.25
C PHE A 253 -7.19 -24.81 17.53
N SER A 254 -5.87 -24.82 17.80
CA SER A 254 -5.26 -24.19 18.98
C SER A 254 -4.76 -22.80 18.60
N PRO A 255 -5.41 -21.73 19.09
CA PRO A 255 -4.93 -20.37 18.87
C PRO A 255 -3.69 -20.07 19.71
N ASP A 256 -2.69 -19.45 19.11
CA ASP A 256 -1.53 -18.87 19.81
C ASP A 256 -1.73 -17.37 20.08
N GLY A 257 -2.76 -16.79 19.47
CA GLY A 257 -3.17 -15.40 19.64
C GLY A 257 -4.53 -15.15 19.00
N GLN A 258 -5.05 -13.94 19.19
CA GLN A 258 -6.37 -13.55 18.68
C GLN A 258 -6.28 -12.40 17.68
N ASP A 259 -7.41 -12.12 17.03
CA ASP A 259 -7.60 -10.98 16.15
C ASP A 259 -7.56 -9.64 16.90
N GLU A 260 -7.20 -8.59 16.18
CA GLU A 260 -7.06 -7.24 16.71
C GLU A 260 -8.39 -6.57 17.06
N LEU A 261 -9.51 -7.10 16.55
CA LEU A 261 -10.86 -6.58 16.77
C LEU A 261 -11.55 -7.22 17.98
N CYS A 262 -10.86 -8.11 18.70
CA CYS A 262 -11.41 -8.87 19.83
C CYS A 262 -12.68 -9.66 19.46
N MET A 263 -12.79 -10.11 18.21
CA MET A 263 -13.93 -10.86 17.67
C MET A 263 -13.84 -12.37 17.92
N GLN A 264 -12.91 -12.78 18.79
CA GLN A 264 -12.69 -14.17 19.19
C GLN A 264 -12.32 -15.05 17.99
N VAL A 265 -11.52 -14.54 17.07
CA VAL A 265 -10.94 -15.30 15.96
C VAL A 265 -9.47 -15.54 16.25
N GLY A 266 -9.09 -16.79 16.45
CA GLY A 266 -7.72 -17.18 16.74
C GLY A 266 -6.86 -17.29 15.49
N HIS A 267 -5.57 -16.95 15.59
CA HIS A 267 -4.53 -17.41 14.68
C HIS A 267 -3.64 -18.43 15.40
N GLY A 268 -3.09 -19.41 14.66
CA GLY A 268 -2.46 -20.58 15.27
C GLY A 268 -2.52 -21.80 14.34
N GLU A 269 -2.55 -23.00 14.92
CA GLU A 269 -2.46 -24.26 14.19
C GLU A 269 -3.50 -25.28 14.65
N CYS A 270 -4.00 -26.10 13.71
CA CYS A 270 -4.81 -27.27 14.03
C CYS A 270 -3.95 -28.46 14.47
N LEU A 271 -4.23 -28.98 15.67
CA LEU A 271 -3.54 -30.12 16.26
C LEU A 271 -3.84 -31.45 15.54
N VAL A 272 -4.85 -31.48 14.65
CA VAL A 272 -5.22 -32.65 13.85
C VAL A 272 -4.55 -32.63 12.49
N CYS A 273 -4.90 -31.64 11.65
CA CYS A 273 -4.53 -31.58 10.25
C CYS A 273 -3.38 -30.61 9.94
N HIS A 274 -2.82 -29.94 10.95
CA HIS A 274 -1.73 -28.96 10.82
C HIS A 274 -2.07 -27.75 9.94
N TYR A 275 -3.36 -27.45 9.75
CA TYR A 275 -3.76 -26.19 9.12
C TYR A 275 -3.29 -25.01 9.98
N ARG A 276 -2.49 -24.13 9.40
CA ARG A 276 -2.04 -22.90 10.06
C ARG A 276 -2.83 -21.69 9.55
N ARG A 277 -3.47 -20.96 10.46
CA ARG A 277 -4.11 -19.67 10.16
C ARG A 277 -3.17 -18.54 10.58
N SER A 278 -2.89 -17.62 9.67
CA SER A 278 -2.08 -16.44 9.96
C SER A 278 -2.89 -15.34 10.68
N PRO A 279 -2.22 -14.40 11.37
CA PRO A 279 -2.87 -13.23 11.97
C PRO A 279 -3.70 -12.42 10.96
N ALA A 280 -3.18 -12.24 9.74
CA ALA A 280 -3.88 -11.52 8.67
C ALA A 280 -5.24 -12.16 8.31
N ILE A 281 -5.29 -13.50 8.26
CA ILE A 281 -6.54 -14.22 7.98
C ILE A 281 -7.48 -14.17 9.18
N ALA A 282 -6.97 -14.27 10.41
CA ALA A 282 -7.78 -14.09 11.60
C ALA A 282 -8.43 -12.70 11.63
N ASN A 283 -7.67 -11.64 11.35
CA ASN A 283 -8.18 -10.27 11.25
C ASN A 283 -9.20 -10.10 10.11
N ALA A 284 -8.98 -10.75 8.96
CA ALA A 284 -9.94 -10.72 7.85
C ALA A 284 -11.29 -11.36 8.24
N LEU A 285 -11.26 -12.54 8.87
CA LEU A 285 -12.46 -13.21 9.38
C LEU A 285 -13.14 -12.42 10.51
N ALA A 286 -12.36 -11.74 11.35
CA ALA A 286 -12.88 -10.87 12.40
C ALA A 286 -13.67 -9.69 11.84
N ARG A 287 -13.15 -9.03 10.78
CA ARG A 287 -13.87 -7.95 10.07
C ARG A 287 -15.18 -8.44 9.46
N GLU A 288 -15.18 -9.64 8.88
CA GLU A 288 -16.41 -10.25 8.34
C GLU A 288 -17.46 -10.44 9.45
N ARG A 289 -17.07 -11.01 10.60
CA ARG A 289 -17.97 -11.14 11.76
C ARG A 289 -18.47 -9.79 12.29
N GLU A 290 -17.63 -8.75 12.28
CA GLU A 290 -18.03 -7.41 12.72
C GLU A 290 -19.09 -6.83 11.77
N TRP A 291 -18.89 -6.97 10.46
CA TRP A 291 -19.88 -6.59 9.45
C TRP A 291 -21.19 -7.33 9.66
N GLU A 292 -21.18 -8.65 9.84
CA GLU A 292 -22.39 -9.44 10.11
C GLU A 292 -23.14 -8.95 11.36
N ARG A 293 -22.42 -8.61 12.44
CA ARG A 293 -23.03 -8.04 13.65
C ARG A 293 -23.66 -6.67 13.41
N GLY A 294 -23.04 -5.84 12.57
CA GLY A 294 -23.59 -4.54 12.18
C GLY A 294 -24.91 -4.69 11.41
N TRP A 295 -24.94 -5.56 10.41
CA TRP A 295 -26.13 -5.82 9.60
C TRP A 295 -27.28 -6.46 10.37
N ALA A 296 -27.00 -7.26 11.40
CA ALA A 296 -28.03 -7.85 12.25
C ALA A 296 -28.68 -6.84 13.23
N ARG A 297 -28.11 -5.64 13.38
CA ARG A 297 -28.61 -4.59 14.27
C ARG A 297 -29.48 -3.55 13.55
N ASP A 298 -29.44 -3.52 12.22
CA ASP A 298 -30.26 -2.66 11.35
C ASP A 298 -31.55 -3.37 10.90
#